data_AF-A0A178LK18-F1
#
_entry.id   AF-A0A178LK18-F1
#
_cell.length_a   1.000
_cell.length_b   1.000
_cell.length_c   1.000
_cell.angle_alpha   90.00
_cell.angle_beta   90.00
_cell.angle_gamma   90.00
#
_symmetry.space_group_name_H-M   'P 1'
#
loop_
_entity.id
_entity.type
_entity.pdbx_description
1 polymer ?
#
loop_
_entity_poly.entity_id
_entity_poly.type
_entity_poly.pdbx_seq_one_letter_code
_entity_poly.pdbx_strand_id
1 'polypeptide(L)'
;MRVIAAEYPVPLLPTRDDPLGGFIQPAPAEPVEVPEHSYYLRRVATGELLRAPAAKADAKVTVSTKPAKATKAEPAATEDTPQ
;
A
#
# COMPACT_ATOMS: atom_id res chain seq x y z
N MET A 1 -16.96 -2.80 -5.27
CA MET A 1 -17.14 -2.95 -3.82
C MET A 1 -17.21 -1.55 -3.21
N ARG A 2 -18.16 -1.26 -2.33
CA ARG A 2 -18.20 0.02 -1.62
C ARG A 2 -17.57 -0.12 -0.23
N VAL A 3 -16.74 0.84 0.16
CA VAL A 3 -16.07 0.86 1.46
C VAL A 3 -16.27 2.22 2.14
N ILE A 4 -16.44 2.19 3.45
CA ILE A 4 -16.54 3.35 4.34
C ILE A 4 -15.63 3.09 5.55
N ALA A 5 -15.11 4.15 6.17
CA ALA A 5 -14.39 3.98 7.43
C ALA A 5 -15.28 3.38 8.52
N ALA A 6 -14.66 2.61 9.42
CA ALA A 6 -15.33 2.19 10.64
C ALA A 6 -15.68 3.41 11.50
N GLU A 7 -16.84 3.39 12.14
CA GLU A 7 -17.33 4.50 12.98
C GLU A 7 -16.42 4.78 14.18
N TYR A 8 -15.73 3.74 14.68
CA TYR A 8 -14.80 3.85 15.78
C TYR A 8 -13.34 3.92 15.31
N PRO A 9 -12.53 4.83 15.87
CA PRO A 9 -11.11 4.93 15.55
C PRO A 9 -10.37 3.61 15.80
N VAL A 10 -9.51 3.22 14.85
CA VAL A 10 -8.71 1.99 14.96
C VAL A 10 -7.45 2.28 15.76
N PRO A 11 -7.18 1.57 16.87
CA PRO A 11 -5.98 1.77 17.67
C PRO A 11 -4.72 1.37 16.89
N LEU A 12 -3.71 2.20 16.96
CA LEU A 12 -2.36 1.94 16.46
C LEU A 12 -1.52 1.30 17.56
N LEU A 13 -0.73 0.30 17.17
CA LEU A 13 0.28 -0.24 18.07
C LEU A 13 1.33 0.85 18.34
N PRO A 14 1.77 1.02 19.60
CA PRO A 14 2.84 1.95 19.92
C PRO A 14 4.09 1.61 19.11
N THR A 15 4.73 2.64 18.57
CA THR A 15 5.99 2.50 17.85
C THR A 15 7.10 3.17 18.62
N ARG A 16 8.36 2.98 18.20
CA ARG A 16 9.51 3.64 18.85
C ARG A 16 9.39 5.17 18.79
N ASP A 17 8.79 5.68 17.72
CA ASP A 17 8.63 7.10 17.45
C ASP A 17 7.35 7.69 18.06
N ASP A 18 6.35 6.83 18.35
CA ASP A 18 5.13 7.20 19.09
C ASP A 18 4.84 6.16 20.20
N PRO A 19 5.42 6.34 21.39
CA PRO A 19 5.37 5.36 22.47
C PRO A 19 4.02 5.31 23.21
N LEU A 20 3.17 6.33 23.05
CA LEU A 20 1.81 6.32 23.60
C LEU A 20 0.84 5.57 22.70
N GLY A 21 1.23 5.33 21.44
CA GLY A 21 0.31 4.88 20.41
C GLY A 21 -0.72 5.97 20.08
N GLY A 22 -1.62 5.64 19.16
CA GLY A 22 -2.62 6.60 18.71
C GLY A 22 -3.81 5.90 18.08
N PHE A 23 -4.63 6.67 17.38
CA PHE A 23 -5.77 6.15 16.65
C PHE A 23 -5.75 6.65 15.21
N ILE A 24 -6.08 5.77 14.27
CA ILE A 24 -6.34 6.18 12.89
C ILE A 24 -7.66 6.92 12.88
N GLN A 25 -7.65 8.15 12.38
CA GLN A 25 -8.87 8.91 12.13
C GLN A 25 -9.73 8.19 11.08
N PRO A 26 -11.02 7.95 11.35
CA PRO A 26 -11.88 7.25 10.42
C PRO A 26 -12.13 8.10 9.16
N ALA A 27 -11.49 7.72 8.06
CA ALA A 27 -11.72 8.24 6.72
C ALA A 27 -11.62 7.07 5.71
N PRO A 28 -12.46 7.02 4.66
CA PRO A 28 -13.43 8.01 4.22
C PRO A 28 -14.76 8.00 4.99
N ALA A 29 -15.35 9.18 5.21
CA ALA A 29 -16.65 9.33 5.89
C ALA A 29 -17.85 8.98 5.00
N GLU A 30 -17.70 9.08 3.67
CA GLU A 30 -18.71 8.65 2.71
C GLU A 30 -18.28 7.35 2.03
N PRO A 31 -19.23 6.47 1.64
CA PRO A 31 -18.89 5.24 0.94
C PRO A 31 -18.24 5.52 -0.42
N VAL A 32 -17.05 4.98 -0.64
CA VAL A 32 -16.29 5.10 -1.89
C VAL A 32 -16.32 3.76 -2.64
N GLU A 33 -16.47 3.82 -3.96
CA GLU A 33 -16.38 2.64 -4.82
C GLU A 33 -14.91 2.26 -5.06
N VAL A 34 -14.59 1.00 -4.78
CA VAL A 34 -13.26 0.42 -4.99
C VAL A 34 -13.37 -0.95 -5.67
N PRO A 35 -12.40 -1.34 -6.52
CA PRO A 35 -12.31 -2.71 -7.02
C PRO A 35 -12.26 -3.76 -5.89
N GLU A 36 -12.87 -4.92 -6.10
CA GLU A 36 -12.92 -6.03 -5.12
C GLU A 36 -11.53 -6.45 -4.62
N HIS A 37 -10.52 -6.37 -5.49
CA HIS A 37 -9.15 -6.80 -5.19
C HIS A 37 -8.17 -5.63 -5.05
N SER A 38 -8.66 -4.44 -4.68
CA SER A 38 -7.85 -3.20 -4.59
C SER A 38 -6.59 -3.35 -3.75
N TYR A 39 -6.65 -4.09 -2.64
CA TYR A 39 -5.49 -4.38 -1.79
C TYR A 39 -4.36 -5.05 -2.58
N TYR A 40 -4.67 -6.12 -3.33
CA TYR A 40 -3.69 -6.85 -4.13
C TYR A 40 -3.24 -6.04 -5.35
N LEU A 41 -4.16 -5.32 -5.99
CA LEU A 41 -3.83 -4.45 -7.12
C LEU A 41 -2.82 -3.37 -6.74
N ARG A 42 -2.97 -2.73 -5.58
CA ARG A 42 -2.01 -1.73 -5.08
C ARG A 42 -0.63 -2.33 -4.91
N ARG A 43 -0.52 -3.49 -4.26
CA ARG A 43 0.77 -4.15 -4.01
C ARG A 43 1.43 -4.68 -5.28
N VAL A 44 0.65 -5.04 -6.30
CA VAL A 44 1.19 -5.35 -7.63
C VAL A 44 1.73 -4.10 -8.30
N ALA A 45 1.03 -2.97 -8.21
CA ALA A 45 1.47 -1.70 -8.78
C ALA A 45 2.75 -1.14 -8.09
N THR A 46 2.90 -1.33 -6.77
CA THR A 46 4.11 -0.95 -6.03
C THR A 46 5.27 -1.95 -6.19
N GLY A 47 5.03 -3.09 -6.83
CA GLY A 47 6.02 -4.16 -7.00
C GLY A 47 6.26 -5.00 -5.74
N GLU A 48 5.47 -4.82 -4.68
CA GLU A 48 5.50 -5.66 -3.48
C GLU A 48 4.97 -7.08 -3.74
N LEU A 49 4.06 -7.22 -4.71
CA LEU A 49 3.53 -8.50 -5.18
C LEU A 49 3.76 -8.67 -6.68
N LEU A 50 4.02 -9.90 -7.09
CA LEU A 50 4.12 -10.28 -8.50
C LEU A 50 2.89 -11.10 -8.89
N ARG A 51 2.42 -10.92 -10.13
CA ARG A 51 1.39 -11.80 -10.69
C ARG A 51 2.00 -13.18 -10.94
N ALA A 52 1.43 -14.20 -10.34
CA ALA A 52 1.75 -15.57 -10.71
C ALA A 52 1.16 -15.86 -12.11
N PRO A 53 1.87 -16.64 -12.96
CA PRO A 53 1.24 -17.18 -14.16
C PRO A 53 0.02 -18.02 -13.74
N ALA A 54 -1.05 -17.97 -14.53
CA ALA A 54 -2.22 -18.80 -14.30
C ALA A 54 -1.74 -20.25 -14.23
N ALA A 55 -1.97 -20.91 -13.09
CA ALA A 55 -1.63 -22.31 -12.93
C ALA A 55 -2.44 -23.08 -13.98
N LYS A 56 -1.78 -23.59 -15.01
CA LYS A 56 -2.22 -24.88 -15.52
C LYS A 56 -2.11 -25.82 -14.33
N ALA A 57 -3.18 -26.54 -14.02
CA ALA A 57 -3.16 -27.57 -13.00
C ALA A 57 -1.84 -28.37 -13.16
N ASP A 58 -1.16 -28.66 -12.06
CA ASP A 58 0.05 -29.51 -12.01
C ASP A 58 1.45 -28.86 -12.08
N ALA A 59 1.61 -27.53 -11.91
CA ALA A 59 2.97 -26.95 -11.76
C ALA A 59 3.21 -26.27 -10.40
N LYS A 60 4.13 -26.84 -9.61
CA LYS A 60 4.67 -26.27 -8.35
C LYS A 60 5.34 -24.93 -8.65
N VAL A 61 4.68 -23.83 -8.31
CA VAL A 61 5.17 -22.46 -8.55
C VAL A 61 6.37 -22.16 -7.63
N THR A 62 7.57 -22.12 -8.20
CA THR A 62 8.75 -21.50 -7.58
C THR A 62 8.82 -20.04 -8.00
N VAL A 63 8.57 -19.12 -7.06
CA VAL A 63 8.74 -17.68 -7.30
C VAL A 63 10.23 -17.36 -7.20
N SER A 64 10.92 -17.24 -8.33
CA SER A 64 12.29 -16.74 -8.38
C SER A 64 12.29 -15.23 -8.18
N THR A 65 12.56 -14.78 -6.95
CA THR A 65 12.86 -13.38 -6.63
C THR A 65 14.19 -12.99 -7.28
N LYS A 66 14.14 -12.37 -8.46
CA LYS A 66 15.28 -11.64 -9.02
C LYS A 66 15.35 -10.29 -8.28
N PRO A 67 16.47 -9.95 -7.62
CA PRO A 67 16.55 -8.73 -6.83
C PRO A 67 16.46 -7.51 -7.76
N ALA A 68 15.43 -6.68 -7.54
CA ALA A 68 15.32 -5.38 -8.16
C ALA A 68 16.47 -4.51 -7.65
N LYS A 69 17.31 -4.10 -8.60
CA LYS A 69 18.48 -3.23 -8.41
C LYS A 69 18.04 -1.92 -7.74
N ALA A 70 18.65 -1.62 -6.61
CA ALA A 70 18.54 -0.35 -5.92
C ALA A 70 19.00 0.81 -6.83
N THR A 71 18.10 1.77 -7.09
CA THR A 71 18.48 3.13 -7.50
C THR A 71 18.22 4.08 -6.34
N LYS A 72 19.33 4.32 -5.64
CA LYS A 72 19.73 5.42 -4.75
C LYS A 72 18.91 6.73 -4.84
N ALA A 73 18.42 7.15 -3.66
CA ALA A 73 18.15 8.51 -3.11
C ALA A 73 18.75 9.71 -3.90
N GLU A 74 18.00 10.76 -4.28
CA GLU A 74 17.51 11.96 -3.51
C GLU A 74 18.24 13.23 -4.06
N PRO A 75 17.96 14.50 -3.67
CA PRO A 75 16.77 15.37 -3.76
C PRO A 75 16.95 16.51 -4.80
N ALA A 76 15.88 17.27 -5.09
CA ALA A 76 15.99 18.69 -5.44
C ALA A 76 14.70 19.44 -5.09
N ALA A 77 14.72 20.16 -3.97
CA ALA A 77 13.86 21.31 -3.76
C ALA A 77 14.29 22.43 -4.70
N THR A 78 13.36 23.10 -5.38
CA THR A 78 13.48 24.52 -5.75
C THR A 78 12.08 25.09 -5.95
N GLU A 79 11.75 25.98 -5.03
CA GLU A 79 10.75 27.04 -5.05
C GLU A 79 11.00 27.98 -6.24
N ASP A 80 9.99 28.33 -7.04
CA ASP A 80 10.04 29.53 -7.89
C ASP A 80 8.63 30.09 -8.13
N THR A 81 8.38 31.24 -7.51
CA THR A 81 7.28 32.17 -7.79
C THR A 81 7.83 33.32 -8.62
N PRO A 82 7.16 33.73 -9.70
CA PRO A 82 7.19 35.13 -10.15
C PRO A 82 5.75 35.69 -10.22
N GLN A 83 5.45 36.73 -9.42
CA GLN A 83 5.37 38.16 -9.79
C GLN A 83 4.31 38.50 -10.84
#